data_AF-A0AAN8M923-F1
#
_entry.id   AF-A0AAN8M923-F1
#
_cell.length_a   1.000
_cell.length_b   1.000
_cell.length_c   1.000
_cell.angle_alpha   90.00
_cell.angle_beta   90.00
_cell.angle_gamma   90.00
#
_symmetry.space_group_name_H-M   'P 1'
#
loop_
_entity.id
_entity.type
_entity.pdbx_description
1 polymer ?
#
loop_
_entity_poly.entity_id
_entity_poly.type
_entity_poly.pdbx_seq_one_letter_code
_entity_poly.pdbx_strand_id
1 'polypeptide(L)'
;MILHLLFYVLPMLGAFVYGLIVPGCTWVPDWTVFVAGGIAQCQWAHIGASLHPRTVAPFRIQGEAFLAVLAANLLYAVIPSLIAMHCTSNTNFFLTVTKLPGMEGMPWVPDADTLVEKKHN
;
A
#
# COMPACT_ATOMS: atom_id res chain seq x y z
N MET A 1 6.42 -14.17 18.22
CA MET A 1 6.11 -14.05 16.78
C MET A 1 4.61 -14.02 16.53
N ILE A 2 3.86 -15.04 16.95
CA ILE A 2 2.42 -15.18 16.63
C ILE A 2 1.53 -14.09 17.24
N LEU A 3 1.84 -13.63 18.46
CA LEU A 3 1.11 -12.54 19.10
C LEU A 3 1.22 -11.23 18.30
N HIS A 4 2.38 -10.93 17.73
CA HIS A 4 2.54 -9.70 16.94
C HIS A 4 1.75 -9.76 15.62
N LEU A 5 1.71 -10.93 15.00
CA LEU A 5 0.91 -11.16 13.80
C LEU A 5 -0.59 -10.97 14.08
N LEU A 6 -1.11 -11.58 15.14
CA LEU A 6 -2.54 -11.54 15.47
C LEU A 6 -3.01 -10.17 15.95
N PHE A 7 -2.19 -9.45 16.71
CA PHE A 7 -2.62 -8.20 17.36
C PHE A 7 -2.23 -6.92 16.61
N TYR A 8 -1.27 -6.97 15.68
CA TYR A 8 -0.84 -5.78 14.93
C TYR A 8 -0.97 -5.95 13.43
N VAL A 9 -0.41 -7.02 12.87
CA VAL A 9 -0.39 -7.20 11.40
C VAL A 9 -1.79 -7.51 10.88
N LEU A 10 -2.51 -8.44 11.51
CA LEU A 10 -3.84 -8.85 11.06
C LEU A 10 -4.88 -7.69 11.14
N PRO A 11 -4.97 -6.91 12.23
CA PRO A 11 -5.84 -5.74 12.27
C PRO A 11 -5.45 -4.68 11.24
N MET A 12 -4.16 -4.47 11.00
CA MET A 12 -3.67 -3.53 10.00
C MET A 12 -4.05 -3.95 8.57
N LEU A 13 -3.96 -5.25 8.26
CA LEU A 13 -4.46 -5.81 6.99
C LEU A 13 -5.98 -5.62 6.86
N GLY A 14 -6.73 -5.86 7.93
CA GLY A 14 -8.18 -5.62 7.96
C GLY A 14 -8.52 -4.15 7.70
N ALA A 15 -7.78 -3.22 8.33
CA ALA A 15 -7.92 -1.80 8.09
C ALA A 15 -7.64 -1.45 6.62
N PHE A 16 -6.59 -2.00 6.00
CA PHE A 16 -6.30 -1.75 4.59
C PHE A 16 -7.41 -2.23 3.66
N VAL A 17 -7.93 -3.44 3.88
CA VAL A 17 -9.06 -3.94 3.09
C VAL A 17 -10.27 -3.02 3.26
N TYR A 18 -10.57 -2.62 4.49
CA TYR A 18 -11.66 -1.67 4.77
C TYR A 18 -11.46 -0.34 4.03
N GLY A 19 -10.26 0.24 4.13
CA GLY A 19 -9.96 1.54 3.53
C GLY A 19 -9.92 1.54 2.00
N LEU A 20 -9.64 0.39 1.38
CA LEU A 20 -9.74 0.21 -0.08
C LEU A 20 -11.19 0.08 -0.58
N ILE A 21 -12.12 -0.33 0.29
CA ILE A 21 -13.53 -0.56 -0.06
C ILE A 21 -14.41 0.64 0.30
N VAL A 22 -14.10 1.32 1.40
CA VAL A 22 -14.92 2.41 1.95
C VAL A 22 -14.33 3.78 1.57
N PRO A 23 -15.08 4.65 0.87
CA PRO A 23 -14.59 5.98 0.49
C PRO A 23 -14.39 6.88 1.72
N GLY A 24 -13.56 7.92 1.54
CA GLY A 24 -13.25 8.88 2.61
C GLY A 24 -12.16 8.41 3.59
N CYS A 25 -11.54 7.26 3.35
CA CYS A 25 -10.38 6.80 4.12
C CYS A 25 -9.10 7.52 3.67
N THR A 26 -8.95 8.79 4.10
CA THR A 26 -7.87 9.70 3.68
C THR A 26 -6.46 9.19 4.00
N TRP A 27 -6.33 8.29 4.96
CA TRP A 27 -5.04 7.73 5.41
C TRP A 27 -4.52 6.61 4.49
N VAL A 28 -5.37 5.98 3.67
CA VAL A 28 -5.00 4.80 2.86
C VAL A 28 -3.89 5.10 1.84
N PRO A 29 -3.92 6.22 1.08
CA PRO A 29 -2.84 6.54 0.15
C PRO A 29 -1.47 6.65 0.83
N ASP A 30 -1.37 7.37 1.96
CA ASP A 30 -0.10 7.54 2.68
C ASP A 30 0.45 6.20 3.18
N TRP A 31 -0.42 5.38 3.77
CA TRP A 31 -0.02 4.10 4.30
C TRP A 31 0.38 3.11 3.20
N THR A 32 -0.33 3.06 2.08
CA THR A 32 0.03 2.17 0.97
C THR A 32 1.40 2.51 0.38
N VAL A 33 1.74 3.79 0.28
CA VAL A 33 3.09 4.23 -0.11
C VAL A 33 4.14 3.80 0.91
N PHE A 34 3.90 4.03 2.20
CA PHE A 34 4.83 3.63 3.27
C PHE A 34 5.08 2.12 3.27
N VAL A 35 4.01 1.31 3.19
CA VAL A 35 4.09 -0.15 3.16
C VAL A 35 4.79 -0.64 1.89
N ALA A 36 4.49 -0.05 0.72
CA ALA A 36 5.18 -0.40 -0.52
C ALA A 36 6.69 -0.15 -0.43
N GLY A 37 7.10 0.99 0.14
CA GLY A 37 8.52 1.29 0.36
C GLY A 37 9.19 0.29 1.31
N GLY A 38 8.55 0.00 2.45
CA GLY A 38 9.07 -0.97 3.42
C GLY A 38 9.20 -2.38 2.86
N ILE A 39 8.21 -2.85 2.09
CA ILE A 39 8.26 -4.15 1.43
C ILE A 39 9.36 -4.16 0.37
N ALA A 40 9.43 -3.15 -0.51
CA ALA A 40 10.46 -3.07 -1.54
C ALA A 40 11.87 -3.12 -0.94
N GLN A 41 12.12 -2.36 0.13
CA GLN A 41 13.39 -2.37 0.86
C GLN A 41 13.70 -3.75 1.45
N CYS A 42 12.70 -4.40 2.06
CA CYS A 42 12.84 -5.74 2.65
C CYS A 42 13.16 -6.80 1.59
N GLN A 43 12.43 -6.81 0.47
CA GLN A 43 12.67 -7.77 -0.63
C GLN A 43 14.03 -7.54 -1.29
N TRP A 44 14.42 -6.29 -1.50
CA TRP A 44 15.74 -5.96 -2.04
C TRP A 44 16.88 -6.43 -1.14
N ALA A 45 16.78 -6.17 0.16
CA ALA A 45 17.74 -6.63 1.15
C ALA A 45 17.79 -8.16 1.22
N HIS A 46 16.64 -8.83 1.13
CA HIS A 46 16.54 -10.29 1.14
C HIS A 46 17.24 -10.91 -0.08
N ILE A 47 16.96 -10.40 -1.29
CA ILE A 47 17.65 -10.83 -2.51
C ILE A 47 19.16 -10.62 -2.38
N GLY A 48 19.59 -9.42 -1.97
CA GLY A 48 21.01 -9.09 -1.82
C GLY A 48 21.72 -9.99 -0.82
N ALA A 49 21.12 -10.21 0.35
CA ALA A 49 21.66 -11.10 1.38
C ALA A 49 21.75 -12.54 0.86
N SER A 50 20.72 -13.06 0.19
CA SER A 50 20.71 -14.43 -0.31
C SER A 50 21.67 -14.70 -1.47
N LEU A 51 22.15 -13.66 -2.16
CA LEU A 51 23.18 -13.77 -3.21
C LEU A 51 24.59 -13.48 -2.68
N HIS A 52 24.71 -12.97 -1.46
CA HIS A 52 25.99 -12.52 -0.94
C HIS A 52 26.96 -13.70 -0.70
N PRO A 53 28.24 -13.62 -1.13
CA PRO A 53 29.20 -14.71 -0.97
C PRO A 53 29.52 -15.11 0.47
N ARG A 54 29.21 -14.25 1.44
CA ARG A 54 29.35 -14.53 2.89
C ARG A 54 28.12 -15.20 3.52
N THR A 55 27.02 -15.33 2.79
CA THR A 55 25.81 -16.02 3.29
C THR A 55 26.03 -17.52 3.26
N VAL A 56 25.75 -18.20 4.37
CA VAL A 56 25.99 -19.65 4.49
C VAL A 56 25.17 -20.43 3.46
N ALA A 57 25.72 -21.55 2.98
CA ALA A 57 25.17 -22.36 1.89
C ALA A 57 23.65 -22.63 1.97
N PRO A 58 23.05 -22.99 3.12
CA PRO A 58 21.61 -23.28 3.18
C PRO A 58 20.71 -22.05 2.98
N PHE A 59 21.19 -20.83 3.23
CA PHE A 59 20.43 -19.59 3.04
C PHE A 59 20.77 -18.86 1.73
N ARG A 60 21.72 -19.40 0.97
CA ARG A 60 22.08 -18.87 -0.34
C ARG A 60 21.13 -19.42 -1.38
N ILE A 61 20.71 -18.58 -2.31
CA ILE A 61 19.90 -19.03 -3.44
C ILE A 61 20.74 -19.97 -4.31
N GLN A 62 20.25 -21.19 -4.50
CA GLN A 62 20.85 -22.16 -5.42
C GLN A 62 20.50 -21.77 -6.87
N GLY A 63 21.38 -22.10 -7.82
CA GLY A 63 21.22 -21.73 -9.23
C GLY A 63 19.88 -22.15 -9.83
N GLU A 64 19.44 -23.38 -9.56
CA GLU A 64 18.16 -23.93 -10.05
C GLU A 64 16.93 -23.16 -9.54
N ALA A 65 17.01 -22.60 -8.33
CA ALA A 65 15.91 -21.84 -7.71
C ALA A 65 16.01 -20.33 -7.97
N PHE A 66 17.08 -19.85 -8.60
CA PHE A 66 17.40 -18.43 -8.68
C PHE A 66 16.27 -17.61 -9.29
N LEU A 67 15.81 -18.01 -10.47
CA LEU A 67 14.77 -17.27 -11.17
C LEU A 67 13.45 -17.29 -10.40
N ALA A 68 13.09 -18.42 -9.80
CA ALA A 68 11.86 -18.56 -9.03
C ALA A 68 11.87 -17.67 -7.78
N VAL A 69 12.98 -17.67 -7.02
CA VAL A 69 13.13 -16.82 -5.83
C VAL A 69 13.15 -15.35 -6.24
N LEU A 70 13.91 -14.98 -7.27
CA LEU A 70 13.96 -13.60 -7.76
C LEU A 70 12.57 -13.11 -8.18
N ALA A 71 11.86 -13.90 -8.99
CA ALA A 71 10.52 -13.56 -9.46
C ALA A 71 9.54 -13.40 -8.29
N ALA A 72 9.57 -14.31 -7.31
CA ALA A 72 8.70 -14.24 -6.14
C ALA A 72 8.94 -12.97 -5.31
N ASN A 73 10.20 -12.63 -5.02
CA ASN A 73 10.54 -11.42 -4.26
C ASN A 73 10.18 -10.14 -5.04
N LEU A 74 10.41 -10.11 -6.36
CA LEU A 74 10.05 -8.98 -7.21
C LEU A 74 8.52 -8.80 -7.31
N LEU A 75 7.77 -9.88 -7.53
CA LEU A 75 6.31 -9.83 -7.51
C LEU A 75 5.80 -9.32 -6.17
N TYR A 76 6.40 -9.78 -5.07
CA TYR A 76 5.98 -9.36 -3.74
C TYR A 76 6.30 -7.89 -3.45
N ALA A 77 7.33 -7.32 -4.07
CA ALA A 77 7.59 -5.88 -4.04
C ALA A 77 6.68 -5.07 -4.98
N VAL A 78 6.39 -5.59 -6.19
CA VAL A 78 5.63 -4.87 -7.22
C VAL A 78 4.17 -4.73 -6.86
N ILE A 79 3.53 -5.79 -6.33
CA ILE A 79 2.10 -5.77 -5.97
C ILE A 79 1.74 -4.58 -5.07
N PRO A 80 2.38 -4.36 -3.90
CA PRO A 80 2.06 -3.22 -3.05
C PRO A 80 2.41 -1.88 -3.71
N SER A 81 3.42 -1.81 -4.57
CA SER A 81 3.71 -0.60 -5.36
C SER A 81 2.60 -0.26 -6.36
N LEU A 82 2.03 -1.26 -7.03
CA LEU A 82 0.88 -1.06 -7.93
C LEU A 82 -0.35 -0.56 -7.16
N ILE A 83 -0.60 -1.12 -5.96
CA ILE A 83 -1.68 -0.67 -5.08
C ILE A 83 -1.45 0.79 -4.65
N ALA A 84 -0.23 1.14 -4.23
CA ALA A 84 0.10 2.52 -3.85
C ALA A 84 -0.08 3.50 -5.02
N MET A 85 0.34 3.12 -6.23
CA MET A 85 0.11 3.93 -7.44
C MET A 85 -1.38 4.08 -7.74
N HIS A 86 -2.16 3.02 -7.57
CA HIS A 86 -3.61 3.06 -7.75
C HIS A 86 -4.28 4.03 -6.75
N CYS A 87 -3.95 3.91 -5.46
CA CYS A 87 -4.50 4.76 -4.41
C CYS A 87 -4.13 6.23 -4.59
N THR A 88 -2.90 6.51 -4.99
CA THR A 88 -2.43 7.89 -5.22
C THR A 88 -3.00 8.48 -6.51
N SER A 89 -3.26 7.68 -7.54
CA SER A 89 -3.90 8.14 -8.79
C SER A 89 -5.40 8.40 -8.63
N ASN A 90 -6.09 7.65 -7.77
CA ASN A 90 -7.54 7.75 -7.52
C ASN A 90 -7.86 8.51 -6.23
N THR A 91 -7.19 9.64 -6.03
CA THR A 91 -7.24 10.41 -4.78
C THR A 91 -8.66 10.84 -4.38
N ASN A 92 -9.54 11.10 -5.36
CA ASN A 92 -10.92 11.54 -5.10
C ASN A 92 -11.70 10.51 -4.25
N PHE A 93 -11.55 9.21 -4.52
CA PHE A 93 -12.23 8.18 -3.74
C PHE A 93 -11.88 8.23 -2.25
N PHE A 94 -10.62 8.58 -1.93
CA PHE A 94 -10.10 8.60 -0.57
C PHE A 94 -10.26 9.96 0.13
N LEU A 95 -10.19 11.06 -0.63
CA LEU A 95 -10.24 12.42 -0.08
C LEU A 95 -11.63 13.05 -0.08
N THR A 96 -12.61 12.49 -0.81
CA THR A 96 -13.99 12.96 -0.71
C THR A 96 -14.54 12.58 0.66
N VAL A 97 -14.63 13.57 1.55
CA VAL A 97 -15.33 13.44 2.83
C VAL A 97 -16.81 13.25 2.50
N THR A 98 -17.33 12.08 2.82
CA THR A 98 -18.77 11.81 2.72
C THR A 98 -19.52 12.86 3.53
N LYS A 99 -20.36 13.66 2.87
CA LYS A 99 -21.19 14.65 3.56
C LYS A 99 -22.04 13.92 4.60
N LEU A 100 -21.95 14.29 5.87
CA LEU A 100 -22.83 13.73 6.89
C LEU A 100 -24.28 14.12 6.55
N PRO A 101 -25.27 13.24 6.80
CA PRO A 101 -26.66 13.59 6.58
C PRO A 101 -27.02 14.85 7.38
N GLY A 102 -27.53 15.88 6.69
CA GLY A 102 -27.79 17.21 7.24
C GLY A 102 -26.70 18.27 6.97
N MET A 103 -25.61 17.91 6.29
CA MET A 103 -24.59 18.86 5.82
C MET A 103 -24.80 19.37 4.39
N GLU A 104 -25.88 18.94 3.74
CA GLU A 104 -26.27 19.37 2.40
C GLU A 104 -26.69 20.85 2.42
N GLY A 105 -26.06 21.67 1.57
CA GLY A 105 -26.36 23.11 1.46
C GLY A 105 -25.64 24.03 2.45
N MET A 106 -24.71 23.55 3.28
CA MET A 106 -23.91 24.43 4.14
C MET A 106 -22.88 25.25 3.33
N PRO A 107 -22.80 26.58 3.51
CA PRO A 107 -21.94 27.48 2.71
C PRO A 107 -20.44 27.13 2.73
N TRP A 108 -19.99 26.45 3.78
CA TRP A 108 -18.59 26.13 4.05
C TRP A 108 -18.21 24.70 3.64
N VAL A 109 -19.14 23.93 3.09
CA VAL A 109 -18.92 22.56 2.64
C VAL A 109 -18.89 22.57 1.11
N PRO A 110 -17.71 22.53 0.48
CA PRO A 110 -17.61 22.53 -0.98
C PRO A 110 -18.34 21.32 -1.56
N ASP A 111 -19.19 21.52 -2.56
CA ASP A 111 -19.71 20.43 -3.36
C ASP A 111 -18.58 19.79 -4.16
N ALA A 112 -18.58 18.46 -4.26
CA ALA A 112 -17.55 17.71 -5.01
C ALA A 112 -17.37 18.27 -6.42
N ASP A 113 -18.47 18.74 -7.02
CA ASP A 113 -18.57 19.34 -8.34
C ASP A 113 -17.73 20.63 -8.45
N THR A 114 -17.72 21.45 -7.39
CA THR A 114 -16.95 22.72 -7.34
C THR A 114 -15.43 22.50 -7.25
N LEU A 115 -15.00 21.36 -6.70
CA LEU A 115 -13.58 21.00 -6.60
C LEU A 115 -13.04 20.44 -7.92
N VAL A 116 -13.88 19.73 -8.68
CA VAL A 116 -13.53 19.20 -10.01
C VAL A 116 -13.40 20.32 -11.04
N GLU A 117 -14.28 21.32 -10.98
CA GLU A 117 -14.26 22.50 -11.88
C GLU A 117 -13.03 23.37 -11.62
N LYS A 118 -12.62 23.55 -10.36
CA LYS A 118 -11.38 24.27 -10.00
C LYS A 118 -10.09 23.59 -10.43
N LYS A 119 -10.09 22.28 -10.68
CA LYS A 119 -8.90 21.54 -11.13
C LYS A 119 -8.66 21.68 -12.64
N HIS A 120 -9.66 22.14 -13.39
CA HIS A 120 -9.60 22.28 -14.86
C HIS A 120 -9.45 23.72 -15.36
N ASN A 121 -9.42 24.72 -14.46
CA ASN A 121 -9.06 26.12 -14.74
C ASN A 121 -7.71 26.45 -14.12
#